data_AF-A0AAV4U4E6-F1
#
_entry.id   AF-A0AAV4U4E6-F1
#
_cell.length_a   1.000
_cell.length_b   1.000
_cell.length_c   1.000
_cell.angle_alpha   90.00
_cell.angle_beta   90.00
_cell.angle_gamma   90.00
#
_symmetry.space_group_name_H-M   'P 1'
#
loop_
_entity.id
_entity.type
_entity.pdbx_description
1 polymer ?
#
loop_
_entity_poly.entity_id
_entity_poly.type
_entity_poly.pdbx_seq_one_letter_code
_entity_poly.pdbx_strand_id
1 'polypeptide(L)'
;MESLLPLLNVCDFGSDLAVIKHVIHKLYQLAGSEFSNTPIDFKLNFLNMREKEQIHQRYSHSYVLTSFAYQGLFSIINSDQYEEKEYILVAILNCLSHYILCDKIKRSPIPTKFLNIKNNAVSFIDYILYSNKDQSSEYVMKFLKYLCLNVDDKTEFRAIVSHAILSVMLHLLNQDVAIFIGWLLDLVDDTNINNRIFALEMLGIILGSNFTTNRQRRIT
;
A
#
# COMPACT_ATOMS: atom_id res chain seq x y z
N MET A 1 -10.92 -7.08 -13.72
CA MET A 1 -10.72 -6.31 -14.96
C MET A 1 -10.68 -4.80 -14.70
N GLU A 2 -11.63 -4.22 -13.94
CA GLU A 2 -11.71 -2.77 -13.67
C GLU A 2 -10.87 -2.25 -12.48
N SER A 3 -10.13 -3.12 -11.79
CA SER A 3 -9.35 -2.71 -10.61
C SER A 3 -7.92 -2.29 -10.98
N LEU A 4 -7.24 -3.02 -11.86
CA LEU A 4 -5.85 -2.78 -12.26
C LEU A 4 -5.70 -1.77 -13.42
N LEU A 5 -6.71 -1.65 -14.28
CA LEU A 5 -6.69 -0.72 -15.41
C LEU A 5 -6.62 0.75 -14.97
N PRO A 6 -7.35 1.19 -13.93
CA PRO A 6 -7.15 2.52 -13.35
C PRO A 6 -5.77 2.66 -12.72
N LEU A 7 -5.21 1.59 -12.14
CA LEU A 7 -3.89 1.64 -11.51
C LEU A 7 -2.78 1.95 -12.52
N LEU A 8 -2.90 1.39 -13.72
CA LEU A 8 -1.93 1.53 -14.80
C LEU A 8 -2.23 2.71 -15.73
N ASN A 9 -3.47 3.22 -15.74
CA ASN A 9 -3.84 4.46 -16.44
C ASN A 9 -3.58 5.73 -15.59
N VAL A 10 -3.59 5.63 -14.26
CA VAL A 10 -3.29 6.76 -13.35
C VAL A 10 -1.78 6.93 -13.18
N CYS A 11 -1.00 5.85 -13.28
CA CYS A 11 0.44 5.92 -13.43
C CYS A 11 0.76 6.34 -14.88
N ASP A 12 0.71 7.64 -15.16
CA ASP A 12 1.11 8.23 -16.44
C ASP A 12 2.63 8.05 -16.63
N PHE A 13 3.04 6.81 -16.96
CA PHE A 13 4.40 6.47 -17.36
C PHE A 13 4.62 7.09 -18.74
N GLY A 14 5.26 8.26 -18.76
CA GLY A 14 5.57 9.02 -19.97
C GLY A 14 6.01 8.13 -21.15
N SER A 15 5.12 8.08 -22.15
CA SER A 15 5.40 7.89 -23.58
C SER A 15 6.08 6.61 -24.08
N ASP A 16 5.77 5.43 -23.53
CA ASP A 16 5.67 4.26 -24.42
C ASP A 16 4.37 3.49 -24.19
N LEU A 17 3.34 3.99 -24.88
CA LEU A 17 2.01 3.40 -24.95
C LEU A 17 2.07 1.91 -25.35
N ALA A 18 3.11 1.47 -26.07
CA ALA A 18 3.28 0.06 -26.43
C ALA A 18 3.71 -0.81 -25.24
N VAL A 19 4.60 -0.31 -24.36
CA VAL A 19 5.07 -1.01 -23.16
C VAL A 19 3.94 -1.15 -22.15
N ILE A 20 3.20 -0.07 -21.91
CA ILE A 20 2.02 -0.08 -21.02
C ILE A 20 0.96 -1.05 -21.56
N LYS A 21 0.64 -0.97 -22.87
CA LYS A 21 -0.31 -1.89 -23.50
C LYS A 21 0.17 -3.35 -23.47
N HIS A 22 1.47 -3.60 -23.62
CA HIS A 22 2.04 -4.94 -23.60
C HIS A 22 1.98 -5.56 -22.19
N VAL A 23 2.38 -4.81 -21.16
CA VAL A 23 2.31 -5.23 -19.76
C VAL A 23 0.87 -5.48 -19.33
N ILE A 24 -0.05 -4.57 -19.69
CA ILE A 24 -1.50 -4.73 -19.45
C ILE A 24 -2.04 -5.96 -20.17
N HIS A 25 -1.69 -6.17 -21.45
CA HIS A 25 -2.17 -7.31 -22.25
C HIS A 25 -1.69 -8.66 -21.71
N LYS A 26 -0.43 -8.74 -21.24
CA LYS A 26 0.13 -9.96 -20.63
C LYS A 26 -0.44 -10.26 -19.26
N LEU A 27 -0.62 -9.25 -18.41
CA LEU A 27 -1.31 -9.38 -17.13
C LEU A 27 -2.78 -9.78 -17.31
N TYR A 28 -3.44 -9.29 -18.36
CA TYR A 28 -4.82 -9.61 -18.72
C TYR A 28 -5.02 -11.06 -19.20
N GLN A 29 -4.14 -11.56 -20.07
CA GLN A 29 -4.18 -12.96 -20.54
C GLN A 29 -3.99 -13.96 -19.38
N LEU A 30 -3.20 -13.60 -18.37
CA LEU A 30 -2.84 -14.50 -17.29
C LEU A 30 -3.79 -14.40 -16.09
N ALA A 31 -4.37 -13.23 -15.80
CA ALA A 31 -5.37 -13.05 -14.74
C ALA A 31 -6.75 -13.68 -15.07
N GLY A 32 -6.97 -14.13 -16.31
CA GLY A 32 -8.19 -14.78 -16.78
C GLY A 32 -8.37 -16.25 -16.35
N SER A 33 -7.45 -16.84 -15.57
CA SER A 33 -7.55 -18.22 -15.09
C SER A 33 -7.86 -18.32 -13.58
N GLU A 34 -8.80 -19.19 -13.23
CA GLU A 34 -9.64 -19.15 -12.02
C GLU A 34 -9.01 -19.55 -10.66
N PHE A 35 -7.90 -18.99 -10.13
CA PHE A 35 -7.46 -19.38 -8.76
C PHE A 35 -6.74 -18.28 -7.94
N SER A 36 -7.32 -17.86 -6.80
CA SER A 36 -6.76 -16.86 -5.87
C SER A 36 -7.29 -17.05 -4.44
N ASN A 37 -6.45 -17.37 -3.43
CA ASN A 37 -6.86 -17.32 -2.00
C ASN A 37 -5.73 -17.16 -0.94
N THR A 38 -4.51 -16.73 -1.27
CA THR A 38 -3.43 -16.57 -0.26
C THR A 38 -2.86 -15.14 -0.22
N PRO A 39 -2.77 -14.50 0.96
CA PRO A 39 -2.10 -13.21 1.14
C PRO A 39 -0.57 -13.35 1.00
N ILE A 40 0.09 -12.28 0.56
CA ILE A 40 1.53 -12.29 0.22
C ILE A 40 2.34 -11.67 1.35
N ASP A 41 3.38 -12.38 1.80
CA ASP A 41 4.41 -11.87 2.70
C ASP A 41 5.66 -11.46 1.91
N PHE A 42 5.90 -10.15 1.84
CA PHE A 42 6.99 -9.54 1.07
C PHE A 42 8.33 -9.56 1.80
N LYS A 43 8.36 -9.85 3.12
CA LYS A 43 9.60 -9.87 3.89
C LYS A 43 10.52 -11.05 3.57
N LEU A 44 10.03 -12.09 2.88
CA LEU A 44 10.73 -13.38 2.83
C LEU A 44 10.93 -13.99 1.44
N ASN A 45 10.40 -13.39 0.36
CA ASN A 45 10.29 -14.11 -0.91
C ASN A 45 10.68 -13.33 -2.18
N PHE A 46 10.99 -12.03 -2.12
CA PHE A 46 11.19 -11.27 -3.36
C PHE A 46 12.48 -11.62 -4.11
N LEU A 47 13.55 -11.93 -3.38
CA LEU A 47 14.87 -12.25 -3.96
C LEU A 47 15.12 -13.76 -4.17
N ASN A 48 14.38 -14.62 -3.46
CA ASN A 48 14.63 -16.08 -3.44
C ASN A 48 13.54 -16.91 -4.14
N MET A 49 12.68 -16.31 -4.99
CA MET A 49 11.66 -17.08 -5.73
C MET A 49 12.29 -18.23 -6.52
N ARG A 50 13.44 -18.00 -7.18
CA ARG A 50 14.14 -19.03 -7.96
C ARG A 50 14.60 -20.24 -7.14
N GLU A 51 14.99 -20.04 -5.88
CA GLU A 51 15.46 -21.15 -5.02
C GLU A 51 14.32 -21.90 -4.34
N LYS A 52 13.22 -21.21 -3.98
CA LYS A 52 12.07 -21.85 -3.33
C LYS A 52 11.08 -22.49 -4.29
N GLU A 53 11.13 -22.15 -5.58
CA GLU A 53 10.37 -22.81 -6.66
C GLU A 53 10.71 -24.30 -6.81
N GLN A 54 11.92 -24.73 -6.41
CA GLN A 54 12.32 -26.14 -6.50
C GLN A 54 11.79 -27.02 -5.36
N ILE A 55 11.43 -26.44 -4.21
CA ILE A 55 11.20 -27.24 -2.99
C ILE A 55 9.69 -27.44 -2.70
N HIS A 56 8.76 -26.59 -3.16
CA HIS A 56 7.33 -26.75 -2.84
C HIS A 56 6.36 -26.36 -3.99
N GLN A 57 5.70 -27.36 -4.59
CA GLN A 57 4.70 -27.26 -5.66
C GLN A 57 3.31 -26.68 -5.24
N ARG A 58 3.21 -25.57 -4.50
CA ARG A 58 1.89 -25.07 -4.04
C ARG A 58 1.74 -23.55 -3.98
N TYR A 59 2.26 -22.81 -4.95
CA TYR A 59 1.93 -21.38 -5.06
C TYR A 59 0.68 -21.19 -5.93
N SER A 60 -0.30 -20.46 -5.41
CA SER A 60 -1.49 -20.10 -6.18
C SER A 60 -1.08 -19.18 -7.34
N HIS A 61 -1.72 -19.31 -8.51
CA HIS A 61 -1.44 -18.46 -9.67
C HIS A 61 -1.50 -16.96 -9.35
N SER A 62 -2.44 -16.58 -8.47
CA SER A 62 -2.54 -15.23 -7.91
C SER A 62 -1.28 -14.76 -7.17
N TYR A 63 -0.63 -15.65 -6.42
CA TYR A 63 0.62 -15.34 -5.72
C TYR A 63 1.71 -14.98 -6.72
N VAL A 64 1.84 -15.77 -7.79
CA VAL A 64 2.83 -15.55 -8.85
C VAL A 64 2.56 -14.24 -9.60
N LEU A 65 1.33 -14.00 -10.04
CA LEU A 65 0.98 -12.78 -10.78
C LEU A 65 1.15 -11.50 -9.97
N THR A 66 0.73 -11.53 -8.72
CA THR A 66 0.85 -10.37 -7.84
C THR A 66 2.32 -10.08 -7.54
N SER A 67 3.12 -11.14 -7.36
CA SER A 67 4.57 -10.99 -7.17
C SER A 67 5.24 -10.38 -8.40
N PHE A 68 4.89 -10.83 -9.62
CA PHE A 68 5.41 -10.21 -10.84
C PHE A 68 4.97 -8.75 -11.02
N ALA A 69 3.71 -8.42 -10.70
CA ALA A 69 3.23 -7.04 -10.76
C ALA A 69 4.05 -6.13 -9.82
N TYR A 70 4.31 -6.59 -8.59
CA TYR A 70 5.13 -5.83 -7.64
C TYR A 70 6.63 -5.82 -8.01
N GLN A 71 7.16 -6.87 -8.63
CA GLN A 71 8.50 -6.87 -9.23
C GLN A 71 8.62 -5.82 -10.34
N GLY A 72 7.60 -5.69 -11.19
CA GLY A 72 7.54 -4.62 -12.19
C GLY A 72 7.57 -3.25 -11.54
N LEU A 73 6.66 -2.98 -10.59
CA LEU A 73 6.60 -1.70 -9.89
C LEU A 73 7.90 -1.37 -9.14
N PHE A 74 8.48 -2.34 -8.44
CA PHE A 74 9.75 -2.17 -7.74
C PHE A 74 10.91 -1.87 -8.71
N SER A 75 10.97 -2.55 -9.85
CA SER A 75 12.00 -2.31 -10.87
C SER A 75 11.86 -0.91 -11.48
N ILE A 76 10.63 -0.42 -11.64
CA ILE A 76 10.38 0.95 -12.12
C ILE A 76 10.88 1.98 -11.10
N ILE A 77 10.58 1.80 -9.81
CA ILE A 77 11.06 2.71 -8.74
C ILE A 77 12.58 2.76 -8.66
N ASN A 78 13.24 1.61 -8.80
CA ASN A 78 14.70 1.51 -8.63
C ASN A 78 15.50 1.69 -9.94
N SER A 79 14.84 1.85 -11.08
CA SER A 79 15.53 2.04 -12.34
C SER A 79 16.23 3.40 -12.36
N ASP A 80 17.53 3.39 -12.64
CA ASP A 80 18.35 4.60 -12.80
C ASP A 80 18.06 5.35 -14.11
N GLN A 81 17.21 4.79 -14.97
CA GLN A 81 16.80 5.41 -16.23
C GLN A 81 15.77 6.53 -16.06
N TYR A 82 15.13 6.62 -14.90
CA TYR A 82 14.13 7.65 -14.62
C TYR A 82 14.73 8.69 -13.67
N GLU A 83 14.88 9.92 -14.15
CA GLU A 83 15.30 11.07 -13.32
C GLU A 83 14.23 11.46 -12.28
N GLU A 84 13.00 10.92 -12.40
CA GLU A 84 11.82 11.29 -11.60
C GLU A 84 11.37 10.19 -10.62
N LYS A 85 12.30 9.56 -9.87
CA LYS A 85 11.98 8.49 -8.91
C LYS A 85 10.90 8.89 -7.90
N GLU A 86 10.88 10.15 -7.48
CA GLU A 86 9.89 10.69 -6.55
C GLU A 86 8.48 10.75 -7.16
N TYR A 87 8.35 11.22 -8.41
CA TYR A 87 7.08 11.27 -9.12
C TYR A 87 6.47 9.87 -9.28
N ILE A 88 7.32 8.90 -9.67
CA ILE A 88 6.93 7.49 -9.79
C ILE A 88 6.43 6.94 -8.46
N LEU A 89 7.15 7.22 -7.36
CA LEU A 89 6.73 6.78 -6.02
C LEU A 89 5.37 7.38 -5.64
N VAL A 90 5.16 8.68 -5.87
CA VAL A 90 3.88 9.36 -5.61
C VAL A 90 2.75 8.75 -6.45
N ALA A 91 2.97 8.50 -7.74
CA ALA A 91 1.98 7.88 -8.61
C ALA A 91 1.57 6.49 -8.10
N ILE A 92 2.54 5.68 -7.68
CA ILE A 92 2.32 4.35 -7.12
C ILE A 92 1.56 4.44 -5.79
N LEU A 93 1.95 5.33 -4.88
CA LEU A 93 1.25 5.53 -3.60
C LEU A 93 -0.21 5.96 -3.80
N ASN A 94 -0.45 6.92 -4.69
CA ASN A 94 -1.80 7.36 -5.04
C ASN A 94 -2.65 6.21 -5.59
N CYS A 95 -2.06 5.39 -6.45
CA CYS A 95 -2.72 4.21 -6.96
C CYS A 95 -3.10 3.20 -5.88
N LEU A 96 -2.17 2.86 -5.01
CA LEU A 96 -2.39 1.89 -3.96
C LEU A 96 -3.34 2.41 -2.88
N SER A 97 -3.43 3.73 -2.70
CA SER A 97 -4.37 4.36 -1.77
C SER A 97 -5.81 3.93 -2.00
N HIS A 98 -6.26 3.84 -3.25
CA HIS A 98 -7.61 3.43 -3.62
C HIS A 98 -7.96 1.99 -3.18
N TYR A 99 -6.95 1.11 -3.16
CA TYR A 99 -7.15 -0.25 -2.65
C TYR A 99 -7.08 -0.30 -1.12
N ILE A 100 -6.25 0.55 -0.52
CA ILE A 100 -6.14 0.64 0.94
C ILE A 100 -7.46 1.12 1.54
N LEU A 101 -8.03 2.16 0.94
CA LEU A 101 -9.31 2.74 1.31
C LEU A 101 -10.51 1.86 0.95
N CYS A 102 -10.32 0.88 0.06
CA CYS A 102 -11.40 0.06 -0.49
C CYS A 102 -12.51 0.90 -1.18
N ASP A 103 -12.15 2.01 -1.84
CA ASP A 103 -13.05 3.04 -2.41
C ASP A 103 -14.20 2.50 -3.26
N LYS A 104 -13.95 1.40 -3.99
CA LYS A 104 -14.96 0.80 -4.88
C LYS A 104 -15.97 -0.09 -4.15
N ILE A 105 -15.85 -0.27 -2.83
CA ILE A 105 -16.65 -1.18 -2.03
C ILE A 105 -17.67 -0.41 -1.22
N LYS A 106 -18.94 -0.52 -1.62
CA LYS A 106 -20.05 0.14 -0.90
C LYS A 106 -20.70 -0.72 0.17
N ARG A 107 -20.44 -2.03 0.15
CA ARG A 107 -21.09 -3.02 1.03
C ARG A 107 -20.20 -3.45 2.20
N SER A 108 -20.84 -3.70 3.35
CA SER A 108 -20.26 -4.36 4.52
C SER A 108 -20.97 -5.70 4.71
N PRO A 109 -20.26 -6.82 5.01
CA PRO A 109 -18.81 -6.89 5.26
C PRO A 109 -17.98 -6.73 3.97
N ILE A 110 -16.74 -6.24 4.11
CA ILE A 110 -15.80 -6.12 3.00
C ILE A 110 -15.40 -7.54 2.53
N PRO A 111 -15.60 -7.89 1.25
CA PRO A 111 -15.25 -9.23 0.78
C PRO A 111 -13.75 -9.53 0.90
N THR A 112 -13.41 -10.75 1.32
CA THR A 112 -12.03 -11.20 1.58
C THR A 112 -11.04 -10.89 0.46
N LYS A 113 -11.48 -10.97 -0.81
CA LYS A 113 -10.63 -10.63 -1.96
C LYS A 113 -10.10 -9.20 -1.93
N PHE A 114 -10.89 -8.24 -1.45
CA PHE A 114 -10.48 -6.83 -1.35
C PHE A 114 -9.57 -6.61 -0.15
N LEU A 115 -9.81 -7.32 0.96
CA LEU A 115 -8.89 -7.34 2.10
C LEU A 115 -7.52 -7.89 1.72
N ASN A 116 -7.47 -8.93 0.89
CA ASN A 116 -6.21 -9.50 0.39
C ASN A 116 -5.47 -8.52 -0.52
N ILE A 117 -6.16 -7.85 -1.46
CA ILE A 117 -5.56 -6.83 -2.33
C ILE A 117 -5.00 -5.68 -1.48
N LYS A 118 -5.78 -5.19 -0.50
CA LYS A 118 -5.36 -4.17 0.45
C LYS A 118 -4.12 -4.59 1.23
N ASN A 119 -4.10 -5.81 1.79
CA ASN A 119 -2.95 -6.32 2.54
C ASN A 119 -1.70 -6.42 1.66
N ASN A 120 -1.85 -6.90 0.42
CA ASN A 120 -0.75 -6.96 -0.54
C ASN A 120 -0.21 -5.55 -0.87
N ALA A 121 -1.11 -4.56 -1.05
CA ALA A 121 -0.72 -3.17 -1.28
C ALA A 121 0.05 -2.58 -0.09
N VAL A 122 -0.43 -2.79 1.14
CA VAL A 122 0.26 -2.33 2.36
C VAL A 122 1.64 -2.99 2.48
N SER A 123 1.74 -4.31 2.29
CA SER A 123 3.01 -5.01 2.39
C SER A 123 4.03 -4.56 1.34
N PHE A 124 3.56 -4.21 0.13
CA PHE A 124 4.43 -3.65 -0.90
C PHE A 124 4.94 -2.24 -0.53
N ILE A 125 4.08 -1.39 0.03
CA ILE A 125 4.49 -0.06 0.54
C ILE A 125 5.51 -0.23 1.67
N ASP A 126 5.23 -1.09 2.65
CA ASP A 126 6.14 -1.39 3.75
C ASP A 126 7.52 -1.85 3.23
N TYR A 127 7.53 -2.67 2.17
CA TYR A 127 8.77 -3.09 1.52
C TYR A 127 9.53 -1.93 0.87
N ILE A 128 8.85 -1.08 0.10
CA ILE A 128 9.46 0.10 -0.52
C ILE A 128 10.05 1.04 0.54
N LEU A 129 9.30 1.35 1.59
CA LEU A 129 9.75 2.26 2.64
C LEU A 129 10.89 1.66 3.46
N TYR A 130 10.92 0.34 3.64
CA TYR A 130 12.06 -0.34 4.24
C TYR A 130 13.31 -0.26 3.36
N SER A 131 13.17 -0.41 2.04
CA SER A 131 14.27 -0.37 1.08
C SER A 131 14.80 1.04 0.83
N ASN A 132 13.95 2.07 0.92
CA ASN A 132 14.28 3.47 0.60
C ASN A 132 14.22 4.37 1.84
N LYS A 133 15.08 4.07 2.84
CA LYS A 133 15.06 4.72 4.17
C LYS A 133 15.30 6.24 4.15
N ASP A 134 15.94 6.77 3.11
CA ASP A 134 16.45 8.15 3.10
C ASP A 134 15.63 9.14 2.26
N GLN A 135 14.58 8.71 1.54
CA GLN A 135 14.03 9.52 0.43
C GLN A 135 12.53 9.89 0.46
N SER A 136 11.77 9.65 1.53
CA SER A 136 10.29 9.68 1.36
C SER A 136 9.44 10.28 2.48
N SER A 137 10.01 11.03 3.43
CA SER A 137 9.23 11.59 4.56
C SER A 137 8.01 12.41 4.10
N GLU A 138 8.19 13.39 3.20
CA GLU A 138 7.09 14.30 2.84
C GLU A 138 5.98 13.61 2.03
N TYR A 139 6.35 12.75 1.08
CA TYR A 139 5.37 12.06 0.22
C TYR A 139 4.60 11.00 0.99
N VAL A 140 5.27 10.26 1.88
CA VAL A 140 4.60 9.32 2.79
C VAL A 140 3.68 10.08 3.74
N MET A 141 4.11 11.25 4.24
CA MET A 141 3.26 12.11 5.05
C MET A 141 1.98 12.52 4.31
N LYS A 142 2.11 13.00 3.06
CA LYS A 142 0.96 13.35 2.20
C LYS A 142 0.05 12.15 1.98
N PHE A 143 0.63 10.98 1.70
CA PHE A 143 -0.10 9.73 1.52
C PHE A 143 -0.88 9.33 2.78
N LEU A 144 -0.27 9.36 3.97
CA LEU A 144 -0.95 9.05 5.23
C LEU A 144 -2.10 10.02 5.51
N LYS A 145 -1.88 11.32 5.32
CA LYS A 145 -2.93 12.35 5.47
C LYS A 145 -4.07 12.12 4.48
N TYR A 146 -3.75 11.78 3.23
CA TYR A 146 -4.74 11.45 2.22
C TYR A 146 -5.62 10.26 2.66
N LEU A 147 -5.01 9.19 3.19
CA LEU A 147 -5.78 8.05 3.70
C LEU A 147 -6.74 8.44 4.82
N CYS A 148 -6.29 9.29 5.76
CA CYS A 148 -7.13 9.77 6.86
C CYS A 148 -8.34 10.58 6.39
N LEU A 149 -8.17 11.42 5.37
CA LEU A 149 -9.22 12.33 4.90
C LEU A 149 -10.23 11.66 3.95
N ASN A 150 -9.88 10.52 3.37
CA ASN A 150 -10.70 9.85 2.35
C ASN A 150 -11.27 8.51 2.82
N VAL A 151 -11.12 8.16 4.10
CA VAL A 151 -11.70 6.93 4.63
C VAL A 151 -13.23 7.00 4.66
N ASP A 152 -13.87 5.91 4.23
CA ASP A 152 -15.32 5.74 4.27
C ASP A 152 -15.81 5.80 5.73
N ASP A 153 -16.90 6.53 5.98
CA ASP A 153 -17.47 6.69 7.33
C ASP A 153 -18.27 5.46 7.78
N LYS A 154 -17.56 4.34 7.91
CA LYS A 154 -18.04 3.05 8.39
C LYS A 154 -16.96 2.44 9.27
N THR A 155 -17.35 1.98 10.46
CA THR A 155 -16.41 1.44 11.45
C THR A 155 -15.48 0.35 10.89
N GLU A 156 -15.99 -0.55 10.04
CA GLU A 156 -15.17 -1.59 9.42
C GLU A 156 -14.08 -1.02 8.50
N PHE A 157 -14.42 -0.01 7.69
CA PHE A 157 -13.49 0.65 6.78
C PHE A 157 -12.44 1.45 7.55
N ARG A 158 -12.88 2.22 8.56
CA ARG A 158 -11.99 2.97 9.45
C ARG A 158 -10.99 2.04 10.12
N ALA A 159 -11.43 0.95 10.75
CA ALA A 159 -10.54 -0.02 11.40
C ALA A 159 -9.47 -0.57 10.44
N ILE A 160 -9.89 -0.95 9.22
CA ILE A 160 -9.00 -1.54 8.22
C ILE A 160 -7.96 -0.54 7.70
N VAL A 161 -8.36 0.71 7.46
CA VAL A 161 -7.47 1.79 7.01
C VAL A 161 -6.53 2.21 8.15
N SER A 162 -7.02 2.30 9.39
CA SER A 162 -6.18 2.59 10.56
C SER A 162 -5.04 1.57 10.71
N HIS A 163 -5.31 0.28 10.51
CA HIS A 163 -4.27 -0.74 10.53
C HIS A 163 -3.23 -0.56 9.40
N ALA A 164 -3.66 -0.15 8.21
CA ALA A 164 -2.75 0.14 7.10
C ALA A 164 -1.84 1.34 7.42
N ILE A 165 -2.43 2.44 7.92
CA ILE A 165 -1.71 3.65 8.33
C ILE A 165 -0.67 3.31 9.40
N LEU A 166 -1.04 2.53 10.42
CA LEU A 166 -0.10 2.14 11.47
C LEU A 166 1.07 1.31 10.95
N SER A 167 0.83 0.41 9.99
CA SER A 167 1.92 -0.38 9.38
C SER A 167 2.95 0.54 8.73
N VAL A 168 2.47 1.51 7.94
CA VAL A 168 3.30 2.50 7.24
C VAL A 168 4.01 3.43 8.23
N MET A 169 3.32 3.89 9.28
CA MET A 169 3.90 4.75 10.32
C MET A 169 5.09 4.11 11.05
N LEU A 170 5.17 2.77 11.12
CA LEU A 170 6.33 2.08 11.71
C LEU A 170 7.63 2.27 10.91
N HIS A 171 7.54 2.74 9.66
CA HIS A 171 8.68 3.01 8.80
C HIS A 171 9.14 4.48 8.86
N LEU A 172 8.38 5.35 9.53
CA LEU A 172 8.71 6.78 9.64
C LEU A 172 9.77 7.07 10.70
N LEU A 173 10.56 8.14 10.49
CA LEU A 173 11.46 8.67 11.51
C LEU A 173 10.67 9.23 12.69
N ASN A 174 11.31 9.34 13.86
CA ASN A 174 10.64 9.86 15.08
C ASN A 174 10.04 11.25 14.86
N GLN A 175 10.78 12.12 14.16
CA GLN A 175 10.33 13.48 13.84
C GLN A 175 9.06 13.46 12.97
N ASP A 176 9.00 12.60 11.97
CA ASP A 176 7.86 12.51 11.06
C ASP A 176 6.63 11.95 11.77
N VAL A 177 6.82 10.95 12.65
CA VAL A 177 5.75 10.45 13.51
C VAL A 177 5.20 11.56 14.40
N ALA A 178 6.06 12.36 15.04
CA ALA A 178 5.62 13.48 15.88
C ALA A 178 4.83 14.51 15.08
N ILE A 179 5.29 14.84 13.87
CA ILE A 179 4.59 15.75 12.94
C ILE A 179 3.21 15.17 12.56
N PHE A 180 3.13 13.88 12.25
CA PHE A 180 1.87 13.24 11.91
C PHE A 180 0.88 13.20 13.08
N ILE A 181 1.37 12.92 14.30
CA ILE A 181 0.54 12.98 15.52
C ILE A 181 0.06 14.39 15.79
N GLY A 182 0.92 15.40 15.63
CA GLY A 182 0.53 16.80 15.74
C GLY A 182 -0.60 17.15 14.76
N TRP A 183 -0.46 16.72 13.51
CA TRP A 183 -1.51 16.89 12.51
C TRP A 183 -2.81 16.14 12.84
N LEU A 184 -2.74 14.94 13.42
CA LEU A 184 -3.93 14.22 13.90
C LEU A 184 -4.62 14.97 15.04
N LEU A 185 -3.87 15.63 15.94
CA LEU A 185 -4.44 16.46 17.00
C LEU A 185 -5.17 17.66 16.41
N ASP A 186 -4.60 18.33 15.41
CA ASP A 186 -5.29 19.42 14.69
C ASP A 186 -6.59 18.91 14.02
N LEU A 187 -6.57 17.66 13.51
CA LEU A 187 -7.72 17.04 12.85
C LEU A 187 -8.89 16.73 13.81
N VAL A 188 -8.65 16.68 15.13
CA VAL A 188 -9.72 16.52 16.15
C VAL A 188 -10.65 17.73 16.19
N ASP A 189 -10.16 18.91 15.80
CA ASP A 189 -10.94 20.15 15.74
C ASP A 189 -11.47 20.46 14.33
N ASP A 190 -11.38 19.50 13.40
CA ASP A 190 -11.83 19.67 12.02
C ASP A 190 -13.35 19.88 11.90
N THR A 191 -13.76 20.73 10.95
CA THR A 191 -15.19 21.00 10.72
C THR A 191 -15.98 19.75 10.30
N ASN A 192 -15.34 18.77 9.67
CA ASN A 192 -15.96 17.52 9.25
C ASN A 192 -15.94 16.51 10.42
N ILE A 193 -17.12 16.03 10.80
CA ILE A 193 -17.27 15.05 11.88
C ILE A 193 -16.53 13.72 11.62
N ASN A 194 -16.43 13.28 10.36
CA ASN A 194 -15.77 12.03 10.01
C ASN A 194 -14.26 12.13 10.23
N ASN A 195 -13.68 13.27 9.87
CA ASN A 195 -12.27 13.58 10.12
C ASN A 195 -11.95 13.51 11.61
N ARG A 196 -12.79 14.13 12.44
CA ARG A 196 -12.63 14.13 13.91
C ARG A 196 -12.73 12.73 14.51
N ILE A 197 -13.74 11.96 14.11
CA ILE A 197 -13.93 10.58 14.57
C ILE A 197 -12.70 9.74 14.21
N PHE A 198 -12.25 9.82 12.95
CA PHE A 198 -11.12 9.04 12.51
C PHE A 198 -9.81 9.47 13.19
N ALA A 199 -9.61 10.77 13.41
CA ALA A 199 -8.47 11.30 14.17
C ALA A 199 -8.42 10.72 15.58
N LEU A 200 -9.55 10.75 16.31
CA LEU A 200 -9.67 10.19 17.65
C LEU A 200 -9.45 8.68 17.68
N GLU A 201 -9.99 7.94 16.71
CA GLU A 201 -9.75 6.50 16.58
C GLU A 201 -8.25 6.21 16.34
N MET A 202 -7.61 6.95 15.43
CA MET A 202 -6.18 6.82 15.16
C MET A 202 -5.32 7.11 16.39
N LEU A 203 -5.59 8.21 17.10
CA LEU A 203 -4.89 8.56 18.34
C LEU A 203 -5.12 7.50 19.42
N GLY A 204 -6.35 7.01 19.57
CA GLY A 204 -6.69 5.93 20.48
C GLY A 204 -5.90 4.65 20.19
N ILE A 205 -5.77 4.28 18.91
CA ILE A 205 -4.98 3.09 18.53
C ILE A 205 -3.48 3.35 18.75
N ILE A 206 -2.95 4.52 18.40
CA ILE A 206 -1.53 4.85 18.62
C ILE A 206 -1.17 4.78 20.11
N LEU A 207 -2.02 5.32 20.98
CA LEU A 207 -1.84 5.30 22.43
C LEU A 207 -2.06 3.91 23.05
N GLY A 208 -3.05 3.17 22.55
CA GLY A 208 -3.40 1.84 23.06
C GLY A 208 -2.55 0.71 22.50
N SER A 209 -1.85 0.92 21.39
CA SER A 209 -0.95 -0.06 20.80
C SER A 209 0.46 0.09 21.35
N ASN A 210 1.22 -1.01 21.37
CA ASN A 210 2.66 -1.02 21.64
C ASN A 210 3.47 -0.36 20.51
N PHE A 211 2.95 0.69 19.87
CA PHE A 211 3.53 1.34 18.70
C PHE A 211 4.97 1.79 18.95
N THR A 212 5.24 2.40 20.09
CA THR A 212 6.58 2.83 20.52
C THR A 212 7.54 1.64 20.70
N THR A 213 7.08 0.56 21.34
CA THR A 213 7.84 -0.69 21.57
C THR A 213 8.11 -1.45 20.27
N ASN A 214 7.13 -1.52 19.36
CA ASN A 214 7.25 -2.20 18.07
C ASN A 214 8.19 -1.46 17.12
N ARG A 215 8.29 -0.12 17.26
CA ARG A 215 9.30 0.69 16.56
C ARG A 215 10.72 0.34 16.97
N GLN A 216 11.00 0.23 18.27
CA GLN A 216 12.34 -0.06 18.77
C GLN A 216 12.89 -1.39 18.22
N ARG A 217 12.04 -2.42 18.13
CA ARG A 217 12.39 -3.74 17.59
C ARG A 217 12.68 -3.78 16.08
N ARG A 218 12.26 -2.77 15.31
CA ARG A 218 12.53 -2.71 13.85
C ARG A 218 13.80 -1.92 13.51
N ILE A 219 14.34 -1.16 14.48
CA ILE A 219 15.54 -0.33 14.30
C ILE A 219 16.80 -1.06 14.79
N THR A 220 16.65 -2.00 15.73
CA THR A 220 17.67 -3.00 16.15
C THR A 220 17.73 -4.18 15.19
#